data_AF-A0A660ULQ1-F1
#
_entry.id   AF-A0A660ULQ1-F1
#
_cell.length_a   1.000
_cell.length_b   1.000
_cell.length_c   1.000
_cell.angle_alpha   90.00
_cell.angle_beta   90.00
_cell.angle_gamma   90.00
#
_symmetry.space_group_name_H-M   'P 1'
#
loop_
_entity.id
_entity.type
_entity.pdbx_description
1 polymer ?
#
loop_
_entity_poly.entity_id
_entity_poly.type
_entity_poly.pdbx_seq_one_letter_code
_entity_poly.pdbx_strand_id
1 'polypeptide(L)'
;MRRWLIAGAVIAAVAIGIFLARGKLFTRGGAEVPELETAVVRRGDITVVVEATGTVEPLKIVEVKSKASGEIIRMPVEEGDTLKKGDLIAEIEKTYVQADVDQAEADLKAAKARLEQAKINLELQKKLYEIEVRQAEENLRAAQARLEKLRKEIELEKESHRRELEEARNNLEAARLQLKLAKEPRLEEIKRAEANVEQAKANLQLARAEYERIKALYEKGFVPKSELDAAESKLQTAQAQYESALQQLEMVKNPSREDEIKLAELNVRKAELALKAVQERIESEEARQKEIEQAMAQLEEARLALEQAKAKRDQIALREKEVESAQASVLRAEVALKAARDRLADTVVTAPISGTILKKHVEEGQVIFSSLSAAIAGAGTTIVTMADLSKVYVKVDVD
;
A
#
# COMPACT_ATOMS: atom_id res chain seq x y z
N MET A 1 -157.08 -15.63 -51.90
CA MET A 1 -156.53 -16.98 -51.62
C MET A 1 -156.29 -17.71 -52.93
N ARG A 2 -155.03 -17.88 -53.37
CA ARG A 2 -154.59 -18.89 -54.38
C ARG A 2 -153.08 -18.79 -54.71
N ARG A 3 -152.25 -18.32 -53.76
CA ARG A 3 -150.79 -18.10 -53.93
C ARG A 3 -149.91 -19.30 -53.54
N TRP A 4 -150.46 -20.47 -53.20
CA TRP A 4 -149.70 -21.58 -52.59
C TRP A 4 -149.82 -22.93 -53.32
N LEU A 5 -150.41 -22.98 -54.53
CA LEU A 5 -150.56 -24.22 -55.31
C LEU A 5 -149.62 -24.34 -56.53
N ILE A 6 -148.95 -23.27 -56.95
CA ILE A 6 -148.06 -23.29 -58.14
C ILE A 6 -146.60 -23.59 -57.75
N ALA A 7 -146.20 -23.32 -56.50
CA ALA A 7 -144.85 -23.63 -56.01
C ALA A 7 -144.58 -25.13 -55.84
N GLY A 8 -145.63 -25.96 -55.67
CA GLY A 8 -145.50 -27.42 -55.57
C GLY A 8 -145.34 -28.15 -56.91
N ALA A 9 -145.74 -27.53 -58.03
CA ALA A 9 -145.66 -28.14 -59.37
C ALA A 9 -144.26 -28.02 -60.01
N VAL A 10 -143.43 -27.09 -59.54
CA VAL A 10 -142.08 -26.84 -60.09
C VAL A 10 -141.03 -27.77 -59.48
N ILE A 11 -141.24 -28.26 -58.25
CA ILE A 11 -140.30 -29.18 -57.57
C ILE A 11 -140.46 -30.63 -58.04
N ALA A 12 -141.64 -31.02 -58.56
CA ALA A 12 -141.87 -32.33 -59.16
C ALA A 12 -141.26 -32.49 -60.57
N ALA A 13 -141.04 -31.38 -61.31
CA ALA A 13 -140.47 -31.42 -62.66
C ALA A 13 -138.93 -31.58 -62.68
N VAL A 14 -138.23 -31.18 -61.61
CA VAL A 14 -136.76 -31.26 -61.53
C VAL A 14 -136.28 -32.64 -61.05
N ALA A 15 -137.12 -33.38 -60.32
CA ALA A 15 -136.80 -34.75 -59.86
C ALA A 15 -136.92 -35.82 -60.96
N ILE A 16 -137.67 -35.55 -62.05
CA ILE A 16 -137.88 -36.49 -63.16
C ILE A 16 -136.77 -36.39 -64.23
N GLY A 17 -136.03 -35.28 -64.29
CA GLY A 17 -134.94 -35.08 -65.26
C GLY A 17 -133.62 -35.80 -64.92
N ILE A 18 -133.36 -36.07 -63.64
CA ILE A 18 -132.10 -36.69 -63.18
C ILE A 18 -132.17 -38.23 -63.21
N PHE A 19 -133.38 -38.80 -63.29
CA PHE A 19 -133.59 -40.26 -63.31
C PHE A 19 -133.48 -40.89 -64.70
N LEU A 20 -133.58 -40.10 -65.80
CA LEU A 20 -133.59 -40.63 -67.17
C LEU A 20 -132.22 -40.66 -67.88
N ALA A 21 -131.15 -40.08 -67.32
CA ALA A 21 -129.82 -40.04 -67.95
C ALA A 21 -128.81 -41.09 -67.41
N ARG A 22 -129.25 -42.04 -66.59
CA ARG A 22 -128.38 -43.07 -65.95
C ARG A 22 -128.55 -44.49 -66.48
N GLY A 23 -129.07 -44.68 -67.70
CA GLY A 23 -129.39 -46.02 -68.19
C GLY A 23 -129.33 -46.20 -69.70
N LYS A 24 -128.12 -46.12 -70.29
CA LYS A 24 -127.63 -46.74 -71.55
C LYS A 24 -126.28 -46.06 -71.84
N LEU A 25 -125.13 -46.73 -71.99
CA LEU A 25 -124.92 -48.08 -72.45
C LEU A 25 -123.49 -48.53 -72.06
N PHE A 26 -123.43 -49.56 -71.21
CA PHE A 26 -122.31 -50.50 -71.09
C PHE A 26 -122.08 -51.19 -72.44
N THR A 27 -120.82 -51.32 -72.91
CA THR A 27 -120.13 -52.63 -73.06
C THR A 27 -118.70 -52.49 -73.63
N ARG A 28 -117.74 -53.04 -72.86
CA ARG A 28 -116.48 -53.77 -73.22
C ARG A 28 -115.42 -53.05 -74.07
N GLY A 29 -114.13 -53.06 -73.73
CA GLY A 29 -113.35 -53.75 -72.69
C GLY A 29 -111.88 -53.86 -73.13
N GLY A 30 -110.93 -53.88 -72.18
CA GLY A 30 -109.53 -54.27 -72.41
C GLY A 30 -108.51 -53.35 -71.73
N ALA A 31 -107.81 -53.88 -70.72
CA ALA A 31 -106.89 -53.16 -69.84
C ALA A 31 -105.41 -53.47 -70.16
N GLU A 32 -104.52 -52.49 -69.95
CA GLU A 32 -103.06 -52.68 -69.84
C GLU A 32 -102.46 -51.65 -68.85
N VAL A 33 -101.57 -52.10 -67.97
CA VAL A 33 -100.84 -51.37 -66.89
C VAL A 33 -99.48 -52.10 -66.73
N PRO A 34 -98.35 -51.50 -66.32
CA PRO A 34 -97.69 -50.19 -66.58
C PRO A 34 -96.23 -50.37 -67.13
N GLU A 35 -95.54 -49.29 -67.53
CA GLU A 35 -94.09 -49.32 -67.84
C GLU A 35 -93.29 -48.69 -66.69
N LEU A 36 -92.45 -49.49 -66.01
CA LEU A 36 -91.53 -49.09 -64.94
C LEU A 36 -90.15 -48.80 -65.54
N GLU A 37 -89.66 -47.56 -65.43
CA GLU A 37 -88.24 -47.27 -65.63
C GLU A 37 -87.43 -47.89 -64.47
N THR A 38 -86.60 -48.88 -64.78
CA THR A 38 -85.62 -49.45 -63.83
C THR A 38 -84.21 -49.15 -64.31
N ALA A 39 -83.37 -48.65 -63.41
CA ALA A 39 -81.96 -48.38 -63.64
C ALA A 39 -81.07 -49.45 -63.00
N VAL A 40 -80.02 -49.87 -63.71
CA VAL A 40 -79.10 -50.94 -63.29
C VAL A 40 -78.15 -50.44 -62.18
N VAL A 41 -78.11 -51.12 -61.03
CA VAL A 41 -77.23 -50.77 -59.89
C VAL A 41 -75.79 -51.21 -60.17
N ARG A 42 -74.83 -50.28 -60.04
CA ARG A 42 -73.38 -50.59 -60.05
C ARG A 42 -72.79 -50.36 -58.65
N ARG A 43 -72.02 -51.32 -58.14
CA ARG A 43 -71.16 -51.12 -56.96
C ARG A 43 -69.82 -50.53 -57.41
N GLY A 44 -69.46 -49.40 -56.85
CA GLY A 44 -68.14 -48.78 -56.95
C GLY A 44 -67.78 -48.16 -55.61
N ASP A 45 -66.49 -47.91 -55.38
CA ASP A 45 -66.02 -47.30 -54.13
C ASP A 45 -66.58 -45.87 -54.01
N ILE A 46 -67.36 -45.63 -52.95
CA ILE A 46 -67.73 -44.26 -52.57
C ILE A 46 -66.48 -43.64 -51.97
N THR A 47 -65.72 -42.92 -52.79
CA THR A 47 -64.74 -41.97 -52.26
C THR A 47 -65.56 -40.81 -51.70
N VAL A 48 -65.68 -40.76 -50.37
CA VAL A 48 -66.23 -39.58 -49.70
C VAL A 48 -65.19 -38.48 -49.88
N VAL A 49 -65.36 -37.69 -50.94
CA VAL A 49 -64.62 -36.43 -51.10
C VAL A 49 -65.24 -35.48 -50.09
N VAL A 50 -64.61 -35.39 -48.91
CA VAL A 50 -64.95 -34.34 -47.96
C VAL A 50 -64.28 -33.07 -48.49
N GLU A 51 -65.03 -32.28 -49.26
CA GLU A 51 -64.64 -30.90 -49.58
C GLU A 51 -64.81 -30.06 -48.33
N ALA A 52 -63.77 -30.02 -47.50
CA ALA A 52 -63.74 -29.17 -46.33
C ALA A 52 -62.94 -27.90 -46.65
N THR A 53 -63.57 -26.75 -46.39
CA THR A 53 -62.90 -25.46 -46.53
C THR A 53 -61.98 -25.29 -45.33
N GLY A 54 -60.68 -25.31 -45.58
CA GLY A 54 -59.65 -25.12 -44.55
C GLY A 54 -59.03 -23.74 -44.62
N THR A 55 -58.58 -23.23 -43.48
CA THR A 55 -57.77 -22.01 -43.44
C THR A 55 -56.29 -22.39 -43.51
N VAL A 56 -55.54 -21.74 -44.39
CA VAL A 56 -54.08 -21.92 -44.49
C VAL A 56 -53.42 -21.11 -43.39
N GLU A 57 -52.79 -21.79 -42.42
CA GLU A 57 -52.07 -21.17 -41.33
C GLU A 57 -50.56 -21.42 -41.48
N PRO A 58 -49.73 -20.37 -41.29
CA PRO A 58 -48.29 -20.54 -41.28
C PRO A 58 -47.83 -21.30 -40.03
N LEU A 59 -46.83 -22.19 -40.19
CA LEU A 59 -46.30 -22.99 -39.09
C LEU A 59 -45.59 -22.14 -38.02
N LYS A 60 -45.02 -20.99 -38.41
CA LYS A 60 -44.30 -20.08 -37.50
C LYS A 60 -44.79 -18.65 -37.70
N ILE A 61 -45.44 -18.11 -36.68
CA ILE A 61 -45.87 -16.72 -36.59
C ILE A 61 -45.04 -16.04 -35.50
N VAL A 62 -44.51 -14.86 -35.80
CA VAL A 62 -43.75 -14.03 -34.85
C VAL A 62 -44.36 -12.63 -34.82
N GLU A 63 -44.75 -12.20 -33.63
CA GLU A 63 -45.18 -10.82 -33.39
C GLU A 63 -43.97 -9.95 -33.09
N VAL A 64 -43.72 -8.95 -33.95
CA VAL A 64 -42.65 -7.97 -33.71
C VAL A 64 -43.23 -6.85 -32.85
N LYS A 65 -42.82 -6.84 -31.58
CA LYS A 65 -43.26 -5.84 -30.59
C LYS A 65 -42.20 -4.75 -30.44
N SER A 66 -42.65 -3.53 -30.18
CA SER A 66 -41.74 -2.42 -29.91
C SER A 66 -41.08 -2.55 -28.54
N LYS A 67 -39.76 -2.30 -28.50
CA LYS A 67 -38.98 -2.19 -27.26
C LYS A 67 -38.74 -0.73 -26.84
N ALA A 68 -38.81 0.21 -27.78
CA ALA A 68 -38.74 1.65 -27.53
C ALA A 68 -40.14 2.30 -27.60
N SER A 69 -40.33 3.40 -26.86
CA SER A 69 -41.55 4.21 -26.94
C SER A 69 -41.25 5.49 -27.70
N GLY A 70 -42.15 5.94 -28.56
CA GLY A 70 -41.96 7.14 -29.38
C GLY A 70 -42.90 7.16 -30.58
N GLU A 71 -42.80 8.20 -31.41
CA GLU A 71 -43.52 8.30 -32.68
C GLU A 71 -42.78 7.53 -33.78
N ILE A 72 -43.52 6.82 -34.65
CA ILE A 72 -42.95 6.17 -35.82
C ILE A 72 -42.71 7.23 -36.91
N ILE A 73 -41.44 7.54 -37.18
CA ILE A 73 -41.04 8.51 -38.21
C ILE A 73 -41.09 7.89 -39.61
N ARG A 74 -40.73 6.61 -39.72
CA ARG A 74 -40.64 5.92 -41.00
C ARG A 74 -40.93 4.42 -40.86
N MET A 75 -41.76 3.88 -41.74
CA MET A 75 -42.12 2.46 -41.80
C MET A 75 -42.15 1.99 -43.27
N PRO A 76 -40.98 1.62 -43.83
CA PRO A 76 -40.84 1.36 -45.26
C PRO A 76 -41.32 -0.04 -45.69
N VAL A 77 -42.38 -0.58 -45.06
CA VAL A 77 -42.85 -1.94 -45.26
C VAL A 77 -44.38 -2.00 -45.36
N GLU A 78 -44.90 -2.80 -46.29
CA GLU A 78 -46.34 -3.02 -46.48
C GLU A 78 -46.75 -4.46 -46.20
N GLU A 79 -48.06 -4.69 -46.04
CA GLU A 79 -48.63 -6.03 -45.88
C GLU A 79 -48.39 -6.85 -47.16
N GLY A 80 -47.85 -8.07 -47.02
CA GLY A 80 -47.45 -8.91 -48.15
C GLY A 80 -45.97 -8.80 -48.55
N ASP A 81 -45.22 -7.84 -48.00
CA ASP A 81 -43.78 -7.73 -48.27
C ASP A 81 -42.97 -8.86 -47.65
N THR A 82 -41.96 -9.35 -48.38
CA THR A 82 -41.05 -10.39 -47.92
C THR A 82 -39.73 -9.77 -47.46
N LEU A 83 -39.41 -9.94 -46.18
CA LEU A 83 -38.22 -9.41 -45.54
C LEU A 83 -37.25 -10.53 -45.14
N LYS A 84 -35.96 -10.19 -45.12
CA LYS A 84 -34.91 -11.02 -44.51
C LYS A 84 -34.71 -10.61 -43.05
N LYS A 85 -34.21 -11.55 -42.24
CA LYS A 85 -33.80 -11.26 -40.87
C LYS A 85 -32.81 -10.09 -40.84
N GLY A 86 -33.14 -9.04 -40.09
CA GLY A 86 -32.37 -7.82 -39.96
C GLY A 86 -32.85 -6.65 -40.82
N ASP A 87 -33.78 -6.86 -41.76
CA ASP A 87 -34.33 -5.78 -42.57
C ASP A 87 -35.15 -4.80 -41.71
N LEU A 88 -35.11 -3.52 -42.08
CA LEU A 88 -35.76 -2.43 -41.36
C LEU A 88 -37.29 -2.52 -41.51
N ILE A 89 -38.00 -2.55 -40.39
CA ILE A 89 -39.46 -2.54 -40.33
C ILE A 89 -39.95 -1.13 -39.99
N ALA A 90 -39.43 -0.53 -38.92
CA ALA A 90 -39.85 0.79 -38.47
C ALA A 90 -38.70 1.54 -37.79
N GLU A 91 -38.67 2.86 -37.97
CA GLU A 91 -37.77 3.80 -37.30
C GLU A 91 -38.58 4.71 -36.39
N ILE A 92 -38.26 4.68 -35.10
CA ILE A 92 -38.92 5.43 -34.04
C ILE A 92 -38.10 6.70 -33.78
N GLU A 93 -38.76 7.78 -33.36
CA GLU A 93 -38.10 9.04 -33.00
C GLU A 93 -36.97 8.84 -31.99
N LYS A 94 -35.79 9.36 -32.35
CA LYS A 94 -34.54 9.19 -31.59
C LYS A 94 -34.20 10.39 -30.70
N THR A 95 -34.86 11.53 -30.87
CA THR A 95 -34.47 12.81 -30.26
C THR A 95 -34.25 12.71 -28.75
N TYR A 96 -35.22 12.14 -28.03
CA TYR A 96 -35.13 11.98 -26.57
C TYR A 96 -34.12 10.91 -26.15
N VAL A 97 -34.02 9.80 -26.91
CA VAL A 97 -33.12 8.69 -26.59
C VAL A 97 -31.66 9.04 -26.89
N GLN A 98 -31.42 9.88 -27.90
CA GLN A 98 -30.10 10.42 -28.20
C GLN A 98 -29.64 11.40 -27.10
N ALA A 99 -30.54 12.25 -26.61
CA ALA A 99 -30.24 13.12 -25.46
C ALA A 99 -29.84 12.31 -24.21
N ASP A 100 -30.49 11.15 -23.96
CA ASP A 100 -30.09 10.23 -22.89
C ASP A 100 -28.68 9.65 -23.09
N VAL A 101 -28.31 9.30 -24.33
CA VAL A 101 -26.96 8.81 -24.67
C VAL A 101 -25.93 9.91 -24.46
N ASP A 102 -26.21 11.13 -24.95
CA ASP A 102 -25.31 12.28 -24.83
C ASP A 102 -25.09 12.65 -23.35
N GLN A 103 -26.16 12.60 -22.54
CA GLN A 103 -26.10 12.80 -21.08
C GLN A 103 -25.25 11.72 -20.40
N ALA A 104 -25.49 10.44 -20.71
CA ALA A 104 -24.72 9.33 -20.13
C ALA A 104 -23.23 9.37 -20.54
N GLU A 105 -22.93 9.85 -21.76
CA GLU A 105 -21.56 10.04 -22.23
C GLU A 105 -20.87 11.19 -21.49
N ALA A 106 -21.58 12.31 -21.28
CA ALA A 106 -21.08 13.42 -20.46
C ALA A 106 -20.81 12.98 -19.01
N ASP A 107 -21.69 12.16 -18.43
CA ASP A 107 -21.52 11.60 -17.09
C ASP A 107 -20.32 10.64 -17.01
N LEU A 108 -20.12 9.80 -18.03
CA LEU A 108 -18.92 8.94 -18.14
C LEU A 108 -17.64 9.77 -18.23
N LYS A 109 -17.65 10.84 -19.04
CA LYS A 109 -16.49 11.74 -19.17
C LYS A 109 -16.18 12.44 -17.84
N ALA A 110 -17.21 12.90 -17.13
CA ALA A 110 -17.06 13.49 -15.79
C ALA A 110 -16.52 12.46 -14.78
N ALA A 111 -17.01 11.22 -14.79
CA ALA A 111 -16.52 10.16 -13.94
C ALA A 111 -15.05 9.80 -14.24
N LYS A 112 -14.66 9.72 -15.52
CA LYS A 112 -13.26 9.48 -15.94
C LYS A 112 -12.34 10.61 -15.48
N ALA A 113 -12.76 11.87 -15.61
CA ALA A 113 -11.99 13.02 -15.13
C ALA A 113 -11.76 12.95 -13.60
N ARG A 114 -12.78 12.58 -12.83
CA ARG A 114 -12.66 12.37 -11.37
C ARG A 114 -11.70 11.22 -11.03
N LEU A 115 -11.73 10.13 -11.80
CA LEU A 115 -10.78 9.02 -11.63
C LEU A 115 -9.33 9.47 -11.89
N GLU A 116 -9.08 10.20 -12.97
CA GLU A 116 -7.73 10.73 -13.25
C GLU A 116 -7.27 11.70 -12.18
N GLN A 117 -8.14 12.57 -11.68
CA GLN A 117 -7.82 13.44 -10.55
C GLN A 117 -7.46 12.63 -9.30
N ALA A 118 -8.20 11.57 -8.98
CA ALA A 118 -7.90 10.69 -7.85
C ALA A 118 -6.55 9.97 -8.01
N LYS A 119 -6.22 9.51 -9.23
CA LYS A 119 -4.91 8.90 -9.54
C LYS A 119 -3.76 9.89 -9.39
N ILE A 120 -3.91 11.11 -9.90
CA ILE A 120 -2.90 12.17 -9.77
C ILE A 120 -2.64 12.47 -8.30
N ASN A 121 -3.71 12.59 -7.49
CA ASN A 121 -3.58 12.80 -6.05
C ASN A 121 -2.89 11.63 -5.35
N LEU A 122 -3.18 10.38 -5.75
CA LEU A 122 -2.49 9.20 -5.24
C LEU A 122 -1.00 9.20 -5.59
N GLU A 123 -0.63 9.48 -6.85
CA GLU A 123 0.78 9.57 -7.25
C GLU A 123 1.52 10.69 -6.53
N LEU A 124 0.89 11.85 -6.37
CA LEU A 124 1.44 12.96 -5.61
C LEU A 124 1.69 12.54 -4.15
N GLN A 125 0.71 11.89 -3.52
CA GLN A 125 0.85 11.38 -2.15
C GLN A 125 2.00 10.36 -2.03
N LYS A 126 2.16 9.45 -3.02
CA LYS A 126 3.27 8.49 -3.05
C LYS A 126 4.62 9.20 -3.16
N LYS A 127 4.75 10.17 -4.06
CA LYS A 127 5.99 10.96 -4.21
C LYS A 127 6.32 11.75 -2.94
N LEU A 128 5.33 12.40 -2.33
CA LEU A 128 5.52 13.13 -1.07
C LEU A 128 5.95 12.19 0.05
N TYR A 129 5.34 11.01 0.16
CA TYR A 129 5.73 9.98 1.12
C TYR A 129 7.17 9.51 0.90
N GLU A 130 7.57 9.22 -0.35
CA GLU A 130 8.94 8.81 -0.67
C GLU A 130 9.97 9.90 -0.31
N ILE A 131 9.65 11.16 -0.59
CA ILE A 131 10.49 12.30 -0.23
C ILE A 131 10.62 12.43 1.29
N GLU A 132 9.51 12.36 2.02
CA GLU A 132 9.50 12.47 3.48
C GLU A 132 10.26 11.31 4.14
N VAL A 133 10.04 10.07 3.71
CA VAL A 133 10.77 8.90 4.21
C VAL A 133 12.25 9.04 3.92
N ARG A 134 12.62 9.42 2.69
CA ARG A 134 14.03 9.64 2.34
C ARG A 134 14.66 10.74 3.18
N GLN A 135 13.96 11.85 3.40
CA GLN A 135 14.46 12.94 4.24
C GLN A 135 14.65 12.48 5.70
N ALA A 136 13.72 11.70 6.24
CA ALA A 136 13.83 11.15 7.59
C ALA A 136 14.95 10.10 7.71
N GLU A 137 15.16 9.27 6.68
CA GLU A 137 16.28 8.31 6.62
C GLU A 137 17.63 9.04 6.57
N GLU A 138 17.74 10.10 5.77
CA GLU A 138 18.96 10.92 5.74
C GLU A 138 19.21 11.65 7.06
N ASN A 139 18.16 12.14 7.73
CA ASN A 139 18.28 12.73 9.07
C ASN A 139 18.75 11.69 10.10
N LEU A 140 18.19 10.47 10.06
CA LEU A 140 18.61 9.37 10.92
C LEU A 140 20.08 9.02 10.65
N ARG A 141 20.47 8.91 9.38
CA ARG A 141 21.85 8.62 8.99
C ARG A 141 22.81 9.71 9.44
N ALA A 142 22.43 10.99 9.32
CA ALA A 142 23.21 12.11 9.80
C ALA A 142 23.36 12.08 11.33
N ALA A 143 22.30 11.76 12.07
CA ALA A 143 22.35 11.59 13.52
C ALA A 143 23.23 10.41 13.95
N GLN A 144 23.16 9.27 13.23
CA GLN A 144 24.04 8.12 13.44
C GLN A 144 25.51 8.48 13.20
N ALA A 145 25.81 9.14 12.08
CA ALA A 145 27.16 9.58 11.75
C ALA A 145 27.71 10.57 12.79
N ARG A 146 26.87 11.48 13.30
CA ARG A 146 27.24 12.40 14.38
C ARG A 146 27.57 11.65 15.66
N LEU A 147 26.76 10.67 16.06
CA LEU A 147 27.00 9.85 17.23
C LEU A 147 28.29 9.02 17.08
N GLU A 148 28.51 8.42 15.91
CA GLU A 148 29.73 7.66 15.64
C GLU A 148 30.98 8.55 15.68
N LYS A 149 30.93 9.72 15.06
CA LYS A 149 32.00 10.71 15.11
C LYS A 149 32.30 11.14 16.54
N LEU A 150 31.27 11.49 17.32
CA LEU A 150 31.42 11.89 18.73
C LEU A 150 32.01 10.76 19.58
N ARG A 151 31.56 9.52 19.36
CA ARG A 151 32.12 8.34 20.05
C ARG A 151 33.60 8.15 19.73
N LYS A 152 33.99 8.26 18.45
CA LYS A 152 35.39 8.17 18.03
C LYS A 152 36.24 9.30 18.61
N GLU A 153 35.74 10.53 18.60
CA GLU A 153 36.43 11.68 19.22
C GLU A 153 36.67 11.45 20.72
N ILE A 154 35.65 11.01 21.46
CA ILE A 154 35.76 10.71 22.89
C ILE A 154 36.69 9.52 23.15
N GLU A 155 36.67 8.49 22.30
CA GLU A 155 37.57 7.34 22.41
C GLU A 155 39.04 7.76 22.23
N LEU A 156 39.33 8.59 21.22
CA LEU A 156 40.67 9.13 20.99
C LEU A 156 41.11 10.06 22.12
N GLU A 157 40.23 10.92 22.63
CA GLU A 157 40.50 11.77 23.79
C GLU A 157 40.80 10.93 25.05
N LYS A 158 40.01 9.88 25.32
CA LYS A 158 40.24 8.95 26.44
C LYS A 158 41.59 8.25 26.32
N GLU A 159 41.95 7.82 25.12
CA GLU A 159 43.26 7.21 24.88
C GLU A 159 44.39 8.22 25.11
N SER A 160 44.22 9.47 24.65
CA SER A 160 45.15 10.58 24.91
C SER A 160 45.31 10.85 26.40
N HIS A 161 44.22 11.02 27.14
CA HIS A 161 44.25 11.27 28.59
C HIS A 161 44.86 10.09 29.36
N ARG A 162 44.59 8.85 28.93
CA ARG A 162 45.22 7.66 29.52
C ARG A 162 46.74 7.69 29.34
N ARG A 163 47.22 8.04 28.15
CA ARG A 163 48.66 8.18 27.88
C ARG A 163 49.27 9.31 28.71
N GLU A 164 48.63 10.48 28.76
CA GLU A 164 49.05 11.61 29.63
C GLU A 164 49.10 11.22 31.11
N LEU A 165 48.15 10.41 31.58
CA LEU A 165 48.11 9.92 32.96
C LEU A 165 49.30 9.00 33.26
N GLU A 166 49.62 8.09 32.34
CA GLU A 166 50.80 7.22 32.46
C GLU A 166 52.09 8.04 32.45
N GLU A 167 52.22 9.03 31.55
CA GLU A 167 53.36 9.94 31.53
C GLU A 167 53.50 10.74 32.84
N ALA A 168 52.41 11.31 33.35
CA ALA A 168 52.40 12.03 34.61
C ALA A 168 52.77 11.13 35.80
N ARG A 169 52.30 9.87 35.80
CA ARG A 169 52.67 8.86 36.81
C ARG A 169 54.15 8.51 36.72
N ASN A 170 54.67 8.27 35.53
CA ASN A 170 56.08 7.96 35.30
C ASN A 170 56.98 9.14 35.74
N ASN A 171 56.57 10.37 35.44
CA ASN A 171 57.28 11.58 35.89
C ASN A 171 57.27 11.74 37.41
N LEU A 172 56.12 11.45 38.06
CA LEU A 172 56.02 11.45 39.51
C LEU A 172 56.90 10.37 40.13
N GLU A 173 56.91 9.17 39.56
CA GLU A 173 57.75 8.07 40.02
C GLU A 173 59.23 8.41 39.88
N ALA A 174 59.65 8.99 38.75
CA ALA A 174 61.01 9.47 38.54
C ALA A 174 61.40 10.57 39.54
N ALA A 175 60.52 11.55 39.79
CA ALA A 175 60.76 12.60 40.79
C ALA A 175 60.86 12.03 42.21
N ARG A 176 60.01 11.05 42.55
CA ARG A 176 60.08 10.35 43.85
C ARG A 176 61.36 9.53 43.98
N LEU A 177 61.82 8.89 42.90
CA LEU A 177 63.09 8.16 42.89
C LEU A 177 64.27 9.13 43.10
N GLN A 178 64.27 10.30 42.46
CA GLN A 178 65.29 11.33 42.68
C GLN A 178 65.29 11.83 44.14
N LEU A 179 64.11 12.06 44.72
CA LEU A 179 63.98 12.42 46.13
C LEU A 179 64.53 11.32 47.05
N LYS A 180 64.25 10.06 46.74
CA LYS A 180 64.78 8.91 47.47
C LYS A 180 66.31 8.86 47.40
N LEU A 181 66.89 9.02 46.20
CA LEU A 181 68.34 9.04 46.00
C LEU A 181 69.01 10.25 46.68
N ALA A 182 68.32 11.40 46.77
CA ALA A 182 68.82 12.57 47.48
C ALA A 182 68.81 12.36 49.01
N LYS A 183 67.78 11.68 49.54
CA LYS A 183 67.62 11.33 50.95
C LYS A 183 68.54 10.19 51.38
N GLU A 184 68.84 9.25 50.49
CA GLU A 184 69.72 8.13 50.79
C GLU A 184 71.19 8.58 50.85
N PRO A 185 71.89 8.34 51.98
CA PRO A 185 73.33 8.56 52.03
C PRO A 185 74.00 7.57 51.08
N ARG A 186 74.87 8.04 50.19
CA ARG A 186 75.68 7.15 49.35
C ARG A 186 76.63 6.40 50.28
N LEU A 187 76.24 5.18 50.65
CA LEU A 187 77.00 4.31 51.54
C LEU A 187 78.46 4.16 51.11
N GLU A 188 78.73 4.20 49.80
CA GLU A 188 80.09 4.18 49.26
C GLU A 188 80.90 5.45 49.55
N GLU A 189 80.30 6.64 49.46
CA GLU A 189 80.97 7.91 49.77
C GLU A 189 81.25 8.03 51.27
N ILE A 190 80.29 7.61 52.11
CA ILE A 190 80.48 7.56 53.57
C ILE A 190 81.60 6.57 53.93
N LYS A 191 81.58 5.35 53.39
CA LYS A 191 82.63 4.35 53.67
C LYS A 191 84.02 4.82 53.26
N ARG A 192 84.16 5.54 52.14
CA ARG A 192 85.43 6.13 51.72
C ARG A 192 85.88 7.24 52.68
N ALA A 193 84.97 8.13 53.07
CA ALA A 193 85.28 9.19 54.01
C ALA A 193 85.63 8.64 55.42
N GLU A 194 84.94 7.59 55.87
CA GLU A 194 85.24 6.89 57.12
C GLU A 194 86.61 6.23 57.07
N ALA A 195 86.96 5.54 55.97
CA ALA A 195 88.30 4.98 55.78
C ALA A 195 89.40 6.05 55.81
N ASN A 196 89.16 7.24 55.24
CA ASN A 196 90.09 8.36 55.28
C ASN A 196 90.27 8.90 56.71
N VAL A 197 89.18 9.05 57.47
CA VAL A 197 89.23 9.45 58.89
C VAL A 197 89.99 8.42 59.71
N GLU A 198 89.77 7.13 59.44
CA GLU A 198 90.44 6.04 60.14
C GLU A 198 91.95 6.02 59.86
N GLN A 199 92.36 6.26 58.62
CA GLN A 199 93.76 6.43 58.25
C GLN A 199 94.40 7.66 58.92
N ALA A 200 93.72 8.81 58.90
CA ALA A 200 94.20 10.04 59.54
C ALA A 200 94.30 9.89 61.07
N LYS A 201 93.36 9.15 61.68
CA LYS A 201 93.39 8.80 63.10
C LYS A 201 94.59 7.92 63.45
N ALA A 202 94.90 6.92 62.63
CA ALA A 202 96.08 6.08 62.80
C ALA A 202 97.38 6.91 62.73
N ASN A 203 97.46 7.84 61.78
CA ASN A 203 98.61 8.76 61.65
C ASN A 203 98.75 9.70 62.86
N LEU A 204 97.65 10.23 63.36
CA LEU A 204 97.63 11.06 64.57
C LEU A 204 98.10 10.26 65.80
N GLN A 205 97.64 9.02 65.96
CA GLN A 205 98.06 8.14 67.05
C GLN A 205 99.56 7.85 67.00
N LEU A 206 100.11 7.58 65.81
CA LEU A 206 101.54 7.39 65.61
C LEU A 206 102.33 8.66 65.95
N ALA A 207 101.93 9.82 65.42
CA ALA A 207 102.58 11.10 65.67
C ALA A 207 102.53 11.49 67.16
N ARG A 208 101.43 11.16 67.85
CA ARG A 208 101.26 11.41 69.29
C ARG A 208 102.17 10.50 70.13
N ALA A 209 102.23 9.21 69.80
CA ALA A 209 103.13 8.28 70.48
C ALA A 209 104.61 8.63 70.27
N GLU A 210 104.98 9.12 69.08
CA GLU A 210 106.33 9.61 68.76
C GLU A 210 106.67 10.86 69.59
N TYR A 211 105.76 11.84 69.63
CA TYR A 211 105.92 13.06 70.43
C TYR A 211 106.07 12.74 71.92
N GLU A 212 105.21 11.88 72.49
CA GLU A 212 105.30 11.48 73.90
C GLU A 212 106.62 10.75 74.21
N ARG A 213 107.09 9.89 73.30
CA ARG A 213 108.39 9.20 73.43
C ARG A 213 109.57 10.18 73.40
N ILE A 214 109.58 11.12 72.45
CA ILE A 214 110.65 12.11 72.30
C ILE A 214 110.64 13.09 73.47
N LYS A 215 109.46 13.51 73.94
CA LYS A 215 109.30 14.35 75.13
C LYS A 215 109.90 13.69 76.38
N ALA A 216 109.62 12.41 76.61
CA ALA A 216 110.18 11.66 77.74
C ALA A 216 111.71 11.49 77.66
N LEU A 217 112.28 11.42 76.45
CA LEU A 217 113.74 11.37 76.24
C LEU A 217 114.39 12.76 76.40
N TYR A 218 113.69 13.82 76.00
CA TYR A 218 114.13 15.22 76.16
C TYR A 218 114.19 15.61 77.64
N GLU A 219 113.16 15.28 78.42
CA GLU A 219 113.11 15.50 79.87
C GLU A 219 114.24 14.79 80.62
N LYS A 220 114.76 13.69 80.07
CA LYS A 220 115.92 12.94 80.58
C LYS A 220 117.27 13.40 80.00
N GLY A 221 117.29 14.39 79.10
CA GLY A 221 118.50 14.99 78.52
C GLY A 221 119.14 14.23 77.35
N PHE A 222 118.46 13.24 76.76
CA PHE A 222 119.03 12.36 75.73
C PHE A 222 118.82 12.83 74.27
N VAL A 223 118.02 13.88 74.04
CA VAL A 223 117.75 14.44 72.71
C VAL A 223 117.73 15.98 72.73
N PRO A 224 118.11 16.66 71.63
CA PRO A 224 118.11 18.13 71.53
C PRO A 224 116.71 18.71 71.35
N LYS A 225 116.50 19.98 71.76
CA LYS A 225 115.19 20.66 71.69
C LYS A 225 114.61 20.71 70.26
N SER A 226 115.46 20.84 69.24
CA SER A 226 115.03 20.84 67.83
C SER A 226 114.31 19.57 67.39
N GLU A 227 114.59 18.42 68.01
CA GLU A 227 113.88 17.16 67.71
C GLU A 227 112.49 17.13 68.36
N LEU A 228 112.33 17.71 69.54
CA LEU A 228 111.04 17.87 70.20
C LEU A 228 110.13 18.82 69.40
N ASP A 229 110.66 19.99 69.00
CA ASP A 229 109.93 20.97 68.20
C ASP A 229 109.50 20.38 66.83
N ALA A 230 110.34 19.51 66.24
CA ALA A 230 110.01 18.79 65.01
C ALA A 230 108.92 17.72 65.21
N ALA A 231 108.93 17.00 66.34
CA ALA A 231 107.89 16.04 66.70
C ALA A 231 106.55 16.72 67.02
N GLU A 232 106.59 17.87 67.69
CA GLU A 232 105.42 18.73 67.94
C GLU A 232 104.81 19.23 66.63
N SER A 233 105.64 19.73 65.70
CA SER A 233 105.18 20.13 64.37
C SER A 233 104.54 18.96 63.60
N LYS A 234 105.10 17.75 63.69
CA LYS A 234 104.52 16.53 63.09
C LYS A 234 103.18 16.16 63.73
N LEU A 235 103.08 16.19 65.06
CA LEU A 235 101.82 15.98 65.77
C LEU A 235 100.75 16.99 65.32
N GLN A 236 101.11 18.27 65.26
CA GLN A 236 100.22 19.33 64.82
C GLN A 236 99.73 19.13 63.38
N THR A 237 100.62 18.71 62.45
CA THR A 237 100.21 18.37 61.08
C THR A 237 99.29 17.16 61.01
N ALA A 238 99.55 16.10 61.78
CA ALA A 238 98.68 14.92 61.82
C ALA A 238 97.32 15.22 62.45
N GLN A 239 97.28 16.14 63.43
CA GLN A 239 96.07 16.61 64.08
C GLN A 239 95.23 17.45 63.12
N ALA A 240 95.85 18.38 62.37
CA ALA A 240 95.18 19.12 61.31
C ALA A 240 94.65 18.21 60.18
N GLN A 241 95.38 17.15 59.83
CA GLN A 241 94.93 16.16 58.85
C GLN A 241 93.74 15.34 59.34
N TYR A 242 93.71 14.95 60.62
CA TYR A 242 92.58 14.26 61.22
C TYR A 242 91.33 15.14 61.32
N GLU A 243 91.49 16.39 61.75
CA GLU A 243 90.40 17.37 61.79
C GLU A 243 89.83 17.67 60.40
N SER A 244 90.70 17.81 59.38
CA SER A 244 90.28 17.97 57.99
C SER A 244 89.50 16.75 57.48
N ALA A 245 89.98 15.53 57.76
CA ALA A 245 89.27 14.31 57.37
C ALA A 245 87.91 14.17 58.08
N LEU A 246 87.83 14.56 59.37
CA LEU A 246 86.59 14.60 60.15
C LEU A 246 85.59 15.60 59.57
N GLN A 247 86.02 16.81 59.25
CA GLN A 247 85.18 17.81 58.58
C GLN A 247 84.70 17.29 57.21
N GLN A 248 85.54 16.56 56.48
CA GLN A 248 85.17 15.98 55.20
C GLN A 248 84.14 14.85 55.35
N LEU A 249 84.25 14.01 56.37
CA LEU A 249 83.24 13.03 56.73
C LEU A 249 81.93 13.70 57.19
N GLU A 250 82.03 14.78 57.95
CA GLU A 250 80.88 15.54 58.44
C GLU A 250 80.15 16.26 57.31
N MET A 251 80.86 16.83 56.33
CA MET A 251 80.27 17.39 55.10
C MET A 251 79.60 16.34 54.20
N VAL A 252 80.09 15.09 54.22
CA VAL A 252 79.44 13.97 53.51
C VAL A 252 78.23 13.44 54.30
N LYS A 253 78.24 13.56 55.64
CA LYS A 253 77.14 13.18 56.53
C LYS A 253 76.06 14.26 56.71
N ASN A 254 76.37 15.54 56.52
CA ASN A 254 75.54 16.70 56.92
C ASN A 254 75.78 17.91 55.96
N PRO A 255 74.89 18.91 55.85
CA PRO A 255 73.64 18.92 55.10
C PRO A 255 73.61 19.99 53.98
N SER A 256 74.66 20.13 53.15
CA SER A 256 74.54 20.89 51.89
C SER A 256 73.53 20.28 50.89
N ARG A 257 72.90 19.16 51.25
CA ARG A 257 71.78 18.50 50.55
C ARG A 257 70.40 19.00 50.97
N GLU A 258 70.26 19.86 51.99
CA GLU A 258 68.93 20.30 52.42
C GLU A 258 68.20 21.07 51.31
N ASP A 259 68.94 21.88 50.53
CA ASP A 259 68.42 22.58 49.36
C ASP A 259 68.16 21.63 48.18
N GLU A 260 68.95 20.57 48.01
CA GLU A 260 68.70 19.51 47.01
C GLU A 260 67.45 18.70 47.35
N ILE A 261 67.23 18.37 48.64
CA ILE A 261 66.04 17.69 49.12
C ILE A 261 64.82 18.60 48.94
N LYS A 262 64.90 19.89 49.31
CA LYS A 262 63.81 20.85 49.07
C LYS A 262 63.50 20.98 47.57
N LEU A 263 64.52 21.04 46.71
CA LEU A 263 64.34 21.07 45.26
C LEU A 263 63.66 19.79 44.75
N ALA A 264 64.10 18.62 45.22
CA ALA A 264 63.49 17.35 44.86
C ALA A 264 62.05 17.23 45.38
N GLU A 265 61.75 17.69 46.59
CA GLU A 265 60.39 17.76 47.14
C GLU A 265 59.49 18.70 46.33
N LEU A 266 60.02 19.85 45.90
CA LEU A 266 59.32 20.75 44.97
C LEU A 266 59.06 20.07 43.63
N ASN A 267 59.99 19.27 43.11
CA ASN A 267 59.80 18.52 41.87
C ASN A 267 58.74 17.43 42.02
N VAL A 268 58.74 16.69 43.13
CA VAL A 268 57.66 15.74 43.45
C VAL A 268 56.32 16.47 43.52
N ARG A 269 56.24 17.58 44.25
CA ARG A 269 55.00 18.36 44.38
C ARG A 269 54.51 18.89 43.03
N LYS A 270 55.41 19.36 42.16
CA LYS A 270 55.07 19.77 40.78
C LYS A 270 54.51 18.58 39.98
N ALA A 271 55.12 17.40 40.09
CA ALA A 271 54.65 16.19 39.41
C ALA A 271 53.30 15.69 39.96
N GLU A 272 53.05 15.80 41.26
CA GLU A 272 51.75 15.47 41.88
C GLU A 272 50.64 16.41 41.43
N LEU A 273 50.93 17.72 41.32
CA LEU A 273 49.99 18.70 40.79
C LEU A 273 49.69 18.42 39.30
N ALA A 274 50.70 18.07 38.51
CA ALA A 274 50.52 17.68 37.12
C ALA A 274 49.65 16.42 37.00
N LEU A 275 49.88 15.40 37.85
CA LEU A 275 49.06 14.20 37.89
C LEU A 275 47.60 14.51 38.26
N LYS A 276 47.40 15.37 39.26
CA LYS A 276 46.06 15.80 39.69
C LYS A 276 45.33 16.56 38.58
N ALA A 277 46.02 17.44 37.86
CA ALA A 277 45.44 18.15 36.72
C ALA A 277 44.96 17.19 35.61
N VAL A 278 45.70 16.12 35.34
CA VAL A 278 45.27 15.07 34.38
C VAL A 278 44.07 14.28 34.92
N GLN A 279 44.05 13.97 36.22
CA GLN A 279 42.90 13.30 36.85
C GLN A 279 41.61 14.13 36.78
N GLU A 280 41.70 15.43 37.03
CA GLU A 280 40.56 16.36 36.92
C GLU A 280 40.03 16.42 35.47
N ARG A 281 40.91 16.34 34.47
CA ARG A 281 40.50 16.24 33.05
C ARG A 281 39.73 14.95 32.78
N ILE A 282 40.13 13.82 33.38
CA ILE A 282 39.43 12.54 33.26
C ILE A 282 38.07 12.59 33.98
N GLU A 283 37.96 13.21 35.15
CA GLU A 283 36.67 13.37 35.85
C GLU A 283 35.69 14.21 35.02
N SER A 284 36.17 15.17 34.23
CA SER A 284 35.33 15.94 33.30
C SER A 284 34.72 15.10 32.15
N GLU A 285 35.16 13.84 31.97
CA GLU A 285 34.59 12.92 30.98
C GLU A 285 33.13 12.53 31.28
N GLU A 286 32.69 12.59 32.55
CA GLU A 286 31.27 12.38 32.89
C GLU A 286 30.37 13.45 32.27
N ALA A 287 30.86 14.68 32.10
CA ALA A 287 30.15 15.73 31.39
C ALA A 287 30.03 15.42 29.90
N ARG A 288 31.08 14.85 29.28
CA ARG A 288 31.06 14.38 27.88
C ARG A 288 30.11 13.19 27.69
N GLN A 289 29.90 12.36 28.71
CA GLN A 289 28.93 11.27 28.66
C GLN A 289 27.50 11.79 28.44
N LYS A 290 27.16 12.96 29.01
CA LYS A 290 25.89 13.64 28.75
C LYS A 290 25.76 14.11 27.31
N GLU A 291 26.86 14.46 26.64
CA GLU A 291 26.84 14.80 25.21
C GLU A 291 26.52 13.57 24.34
N ILE A 292 27.03 12.39 24.70
CA ILE A 292 26.64 11.13 24.04
C ILE A 292 25.16 10.86 24.28
N GLU A 293 24.65 11.06 25.49
CA GLU A 293 23.24 10.88 25.81
C GLU A 293 22.35 11.83 25.00
N GLN A 294 22.74 13.10 24.86
CA GLN A 294 22.06 14.06 23.99
C GLN A 294 22.11 13.64 22.52
N ALA A 295 23.24 13.14 22.03
CA ALA A 295 23.36 12.63 20.67
C ALA A 295 22.51 11.36 20.44
N MET A 296 22.38 10.50 21.45
CA MET A 296 21.49 9.34 21.42
C MET A 296 20.01 9.77 21.44
N ALA A 297 19.64 10.79 22.22
CA ALA A 297 18.30 11.36 22.20
C ALA A 297 17.96 11.94 20.81
N GLN A 298 18.90 12.66 20.17
CA GLN A 298 18.74 13.14 18.79
C GLN A 298 18.61 12.01 17.78
N LEU A 299 19.34 10.91 17.97
CA LEU A 299 19.21 9.72 17.14
C LEU A 299 17.82 9.10 17.26
N GLU A 300 17.33 8.97 18.49
CA GLU A 300 16.00 8.41 18.74
C GLU A 300 14.90 9.34 18.20
N GLU A 301 15.03 10.65 18.34
CA GLU A 301 14.13 11.62 17.72
C GLU A 301 14.10 11.46 16.20
N ALA A 302 15.26 11.33 15.54
CA ALA A 302 15.34 11.09 14.10
C ALA A 302 14.72 9.75 13.69
N ARG A 303 14.85 8.72 14.55
CA ARG A 303 14.23 7.41 14.34
C ARG A 303 12.70 7.48 14.45
N LEU A 304 12.20 8.17 15.47
CA LEU A 304 10.76 8.38 15.64
C LEU A 304 10.18 9.20 14.48
N ALA A 305 10.90 10.20 13.98
CA ALA A 305 10.51 10.95 12.79
C ALA A 305 10.39 10.04 11.55
N LEU A 306 11.31 9.09 11.37
CA LEU A 306 11.24 8.08 10.31
C LEU A 306 10.04 7.14 10.48
N GLU A 307 9.75 6.72 11.71
CA GLU A 307 8.59 5.88 11.99
C GLU A 307 7.28 6.62 11.71
N GLN A 308 7.16 7.89 12.12
CA GLN A 308 6.03 8.75 11.81
C GLN A 308 5.86 8.96 10.29
N ALA A 309 6.96 9.17 9.56
CA ALA A 309 6.94 9.26 8.11
C ALA A 309 6.42 7.96 7.48
N LYS A 310 6.89 6.79 7.96
CA LYS A 310 6.41 5.47 7.50
C LYS A 310 4.95 5.21 7.87
N ALA A 311 4.46 5.68 9.01
CA ALA A 311 3.07 5.55 9.42
C ALA A 311 2.10 6.27 8.47
N LYS A 312 2.54 7.35 7.79
CA LYS A 312 1.73 8.01 6.75
C LYS A 312 1.46 7.13 5.53
N ARG A 313 2.05 5.94 5.43
CA ARG A 313 1.70 4.92 4.42
C ARG A 313 0.21 4.58 4.44
N ASP A 314 -0.44 4.63 5.60
CA ASP A 314 -1.89 4.37 5.69
C ASP A 314 -2.71 5.43 4.95
N GLN A 315 -2.19 6.66 4.82
CA GLN A 315 -2.81 7.69 3.98
C GLN A 315 -2.76 7.33 2.50
N ILE A 316 -1.71 6.64 2.03
CA ILE A 316 -1.64 6.12 0.66
C ILE A 316 -2.71 5.06 0.47
N ALA A 317 -2.87 4.12 1.42
CA ALA A 317 -3.90 3.10 1.34
C ALA A 317 -5.31 3.71 1.27
N LEU A 318 -5.57 4.78 2.03
CA LEU A 318 -6.84 5.53 1.93
C LEU A 318 -7.04 6.13 0.53
N ARG A 319 -6.01 6.76 -0.05
CA ARG A 319 -6.07 7.30 -1.43
C ARG A 319 -6.24 6.20 -2.49
N GLU A 320 -5.68 5.02 -2.28
CA GLU A 320 -5.92 3.86 -3.15
C GLU A 320 -7.40 3.44 -3.11
N LYS A 321 -8.03 3.46 -1.93
CA LYS A 321 -9.47 3.22 -1.80
C LYS A 321 -10.32 4.30 -2.45
N GLU A 322 -9.89 5.56 -2.42
CA GLU A 322 -10.56 6.63 -3.17
C GLU A 322 -10.51 6.37 -4.69
N VAL A 323 -9.35 5.96 -5.22
CA VAL A 323 -9.21 5.57 -6.64
C VAL A 323 -10.15 4.40 -6.98
N GLU A 324 -10.21 3.38 -6.13
CA GLU A 324 -11.12 2.23 -6.30
C GLU A 324 -12.60 2.70 -6.35
N SER A 325 -13.00 3.61 -5.47
CA SER A 325 -14.36 4.18 -5.46
C SER A 325 -14.67 5.01 -6.73
N ALA A 326 -13.67 5.73 -7.25
CA ALA A 326 -13.78 6.48 -8.49
C ALA A 326 -13.86 5.55 -9.71
N GLN A 327 -13.11 4.44 -9.72
CA GLN A 327 -13.20 3.38 -10.73
C GLN A 327 -14.59 2.75 -10.75
N ALA A 328 -15.14 2.41 -9.58
CA ALA A 328 -16.50 1.90 -9.47
C ALA A 328 -17.54 2.90 -10.01
N SER A 329 -17.30 4.21 -9.85
CA SER A 329 -18.15 5.25 -10.41
C SER A 329 -18.03 5.37 -11.93
N VAL A 330 -16.83 5.20 -12.50
CA VAL A 330 -16.64 5.09 -13.96
C VAL A 330 -17.37 3.86 -14.50
N LEU A 331 -17.24 2.70 -13.85
CA LEU A 331 -17.92 1.49 -14.26
C LEU A 331 -19.44 1.67 -14.26
N ARG A 332 -20.02 2.29 -13.22
CA ARG A 332 -21.46 2.61 -13.17
C ARG A 332 -21.89 3.50 -14.33
N ALA A 333 -21.13 4.56 -14.62
CA ALA A 333 -21.42 5.46 -15.74
C ALA A 333 -21.28 4.76 -17.11
N GLU A 334 -20.31 3.86 -17.25
CA GLU A 334 -20.11 3.07 -18.47
C GLU A 334 -21.26 2.09 -18.71
N VAL A 335 -21.73 1.40 -17.65
CA VAL A 335 -22.92 0.55 -17.73
C VAL A 335 -24.16 1.37 -18.06
N ALA A 336 -24.33 2.56 -17.49
CA ALA A 336 -25.44 3.46 -17.81
C ALA A 336 -25.40 3.91 -19.28
N LEU A 337 -24.23 4.29 -19.79
CA LEU A 337 -24.04 4.63 -21.21
C LEU A 337 -24.35 3.46 -22.13
N LYS A 338 -23.92 2.25 -21.74
CA LYS A 338 -24.25 1.03 -22.49
C LYS A 338 -25.77 0.82 -22.55
N ALA A 339 -26.46 0.94 -21.41
CA ALA A 339 -27.92 0.82 -21.37
C ALA A 339 -28.64 1.90 -22.20
N ALA A 340 -28.13 3.14 -22.20
CA ALA A 340 -28.67 4.21 -23.04
C ALA A 340 -28.47 3.91 -24.55
N ARG A 341 -27.29 3.40 -24.94
CA ARG A 341 -27.01 2.97 -26.31
C ARG A 341 -27.86 1.78 -26.75
N ASP A 342 -28.11 0.83 -25.86
CA ASP A 342 -29.00 -0.31 -26.13
C ASP A 342 -30.44 0.18 -26.37
N ARG A 343 -30.92 1.17 -25.61
CA ARG A 343 -32.22 1.82 -25.86
C ARG A 343 -32.26 2.57 -27.19
N LEU A 344 -31.17 3.25 -27.55
CA LEU A 344 -31.06 3.90 -28.85
C LEU A 344 -31.11 2.87 -29.99
N ALA A 345 -30.46 1.71 -29.83
CA ALA A 345 -30.54 0.63 -30.80
C ALA A 345 -31.97 0.07 -30.91
N ASP A 346 -32.71 -0.01 -29.80
CA ASP A 346 -34.11 -0.45 -29.78
C ASP A 346 -35.09 0.53 -30.49
N THR A 347 -34.66 1.74 -30.88
CA THR A 347 -35.46 2.67 -31.72
C THR A 347 -35.55 2.24 -33.18
N VAL A 348 -34.68 1.30 -33.61
CA VAL A 348 -34.67 0.73 -34.95
C VAL A 348 -35.23 -0.68 -34.87
N VAL A 349 -36.45 -0.86 -35.37
CA VAL A 349 -37.13 -2.15 -35.33
C VAL A 349 -36.77 -2.92 -36.59
N THR A 350 -36.12 -4.07 -36.40
CA THR A 350 -35.70 -4.97 -37.49
C THR A 350 -36.43 -6.30 -37.46
N ALA A 351 -36.53 -6.97 -38.60
CA ALA A 351 -37.15 -8.28 -38.73
C ALA A 351 -36.38 -9.38 -37.96
N PRO A 352 -37.02 -10.08 -36.98
CA PRO A 352 -36.35 -11.12 -36.20
C PRO A 352 -36.17 -12.45 -36.98
N ILE A 353 -37.03 -12.67 -37.98
CA ILE A 353 -37.00 -13.84 -38.88
C ILE A 353 -37.13 -13.36 -40.33
N SER A 354 -36.65 -14.17 -41.27
CA SER A 354 -36.99 -13.99 -42.69
C SER A 354 -38.40 -14.53 -42.94
N GLY A 355 -39.25 -13.76 -43.59
CA GLY A 355 -40.66 -14.12 -43.81
C GLY A 355 -41.48 -12.99 -44.40
N THR A 356 -42.79 -13.19 -44.51
CA THR A 356 -43.74 -12.24 -45.09
C THR A 356 -44.53 -11.53 -44.00
N ILE A 357 -44.81 -10.23 -44.17
CA ILE A 357 -45.67 -9.46 -43.27
C ILE A 357 -47.12 -9.86 -43.50
N LEU A 358 -47.76 -10.45 -42.47
CA LEU A 358 -49.17 -10.84 -42.52
C LEU A 358 -50.10 -9.67 -42.24
N LYS A 359 -49.73 -8.84 -41.25
CA LYS A 359 -50.56 -7.72 -40.81
C LYS A 359 -49.72 -6.62 -40.18
N LYS A 360 -50.03 -5.38 -40.52
CA LYS A 360 -49.51 -4.16 -39.93
C LYS A 360 -50.49 -3.67 -38.87
N HIS A 361 -49.99 -3.41 -37.66
CA HIS A 361 -50.83 -2.99 -36.51
C HIS A 361 -50.67 -1.51 -36.14
N VAL A 362 -49.72 -0.81 -36.76
CA VAL A 362 -49.41 0.60 -36.50
C VAL A 362 -49.09 1.35 -37.80
N GLU A 363 -49.33 2.65 -37.81
CA GLU A 363 -49.08 3.54 -38.96
C GLU A 363 -47.97 4.57 -38.69
N GLU A 364 -47.40 5.14 -39.75
CA GLU A 364 -46.48 6.28 -39.63
C GLU A 364 -47.17 7.46 -38.92
N GLY A 365 -46.46 8.13 -38.01
CA GLY A 365 -47.00 9.20 -37.17
C GLY A 365 -47.75 8.73 -35.90
N GLN A 366 -47.91 7.43 -35.70
CA GLN A 366 -48.54 6.89 -34.48
C GLN A 366 -47.53 6.80 -33.32
N VAL A 367 -47.95 7.22 -32.12
CA VAL A 367 -47.18 7.06 -30.88
C VAL A 367 -47.36 5.65 -30.33
N ILE A 368 -46.25 4.95 -30.13
CA ILE A 368 -46.23 3.58 -29.60
C ILE A 368 -45.56 3.54 -28.23
N PHE A 369 -46.04 2.62 -27.38
CA PHE A 369 -45.49 2.39 -26.05
C PHE A 369 -44.76 1.04 -25.98
N SER A 370 -43.59 1.06 -25.35
CA SER A 370 -42.81 -0.13 -25.01
C SER A 370 -43.50 -0.95 -23.93
N SER A 371 -43.33 -2.27 -23.99
CA SER A 371 -43.81 -3.21 -22.97
C SER A 371 -43.26 -2.93 -21.57
N LEU A 372 -42.12 -2.25 -21.45
CA LEU A 372 -41.47 -1.97 -20.17
C LEU A 372 -42.12 -0.79 -19.41
N SER A 373 -42.81 0.11 -20.11
CA SER A 373 -43.49 1.28 -19.53
C SER A 373 -44.93 0.98 -19.09
N ALA A 374 -45.42 -0.23 -19.39
CA ALA A 374 -46.79 -0.64 -19.12
C ALA A 374 -46.92 -1.22 -17.71
N ALA A 375 -46.99 -0.35 -16.70
CA ALA A 375 -47.54 -0.70 -15.39
C ALA A 375 -49.03 -1.13 -15.45
N ILE A 376 -49.64 -1.10 -16.65
CA ILE A 376 -50.98 -1.58 -16.94
C ILE A 376 -50.88 -2.53 -18.14
N ALA A 377 -51.08 -3.83 -17.88
CA ALA A 377 -51.35 -4.88 -18.86
C ALA A 377 -50.28 -5.12 -19.94
N GLY A 378 -49.14 -5.74 -19.59
CA GLY A 378 -48.50 -6.86 -20.31
C GLY A 378 -48.30 -6.84 -21.83
N ALA A 379 -48.53 -5.74 -22.54
CA ALA A 379 -48.55 -5.68 -24.00
C ALA A 379 -47.77 -4.46 -24.45
N GLY A 380 -46.50 -4.67 -24.83
CA GLY A 380 -45.85 -3.74 -25.75
C GLY A 380 -46.63 -3.70 -27.06
N THR A 381 -46.65 -2.54 -27.70
CA THR A 381 -47.39 -2.37 -28.96
C THR A 381 -46.80 -3.30 -30.02
N THR A 382 -47.62 -4.21 -30.57
CA THR A 382 -47.22 -5.03 -31.73
C THR A 382 -47.18 -4.11 -32.93
N ILE A 383 -46.07 -4.10 -33.66
CA ILE A 383 -45.88 -3.27 -34.86
C ILE A 383 -46.33 -4.05 -36.09
N VAL A 384 -45.81 -5.27 -36.26
CA VAL A 384 -46.16 -6.17 -37.36
C VAL A 384 -46.26 -7.62 -36.88
N THR A 385 -47.11 -8.40 -37.53
CA THR A 385 -47.13 -9.86 -37.43
C THR A 385 -46.46 -10.43 -38.67
N MET A 386 -45.38 -11.18 -38.49
CA MET A 386 -44.63 -11.85 -39.57
C MET A 386 -44.83 -13.35 -39.52
N ALA A 387 -44.81 -14.00 -40.68
CA ALA A 387 -44.81 -15.46 -40.77
C ALA A 387 -43.82 -15.99 -41.81
N ASP A 388 -43.25 -17.16 -41.50
CA ASP A 388 -42.47 -17.94 -42.47
C ASP A 388 -43.41 -18.81 -43.29
N LEU A 389 -43.67 -18.38 -44.54
CA LEU A 389 -44.54 -19.09 -45.48
C LEU A 389 -43.89 -20.31 -46.13
N SER A 390 -42.63 -20.63 -45.80
CA SER A 390 -41.95 -21.81 -46.35
C SER A 390 -42.59 -23.14 -45.90
N LYS A 391 -43.30 -23.12 -44.76
CA LYS A 391 -44.05 -24.27 -44.23
C LYS A 391 -45.42 -23.80 -43.75
N VAL A 392 -46.46 -24.19 -44.46
CA VAL A 392 -47.87 -23.91 -44.11
C VAL A 392 -48.60 -25.22 -43.85
N TYR A 393 -49.59 -25.19 -42.96
CA TYR A 393 -50.54 -26.29 -42.79
C TYR A 393 -51.95 -25.77 -43.02
N VAL A 394 -52.85 -26.67 -43.39
CA VAL A 394 -54.26 -26.33 -43.59
C VAL A 394 -55.02 -26.86 -42.38
N LYS A 395 -55.63 -25.95 -41.62
CA LYS A 395 -56.54 -26.31 -40.54
C LYS A 395 -57.92 -26.52 -41.16
N VAL A 396 -58.44 -27.72 -41.01
CA VAL A 396 -59.73 -28.13 -41.56
C VAL A 396 -60.60 -28.58 -40.39
N ASP A 397 -61.70 -27.87 -40.13
CA ASP A 397 -62.72 -28.35 -39.21
C ASP A 397 -63.61 -29.32 -39.99
N VAL A 398 -63.56 -30.60 -39.60
CA VAL A 398 -64.34 -31.68 -40.21
C VAL A 398 -65.49 -31.99 -39.26
N ASP A 399 -66.73 -31.74 -39.71
CA ASP A 399 -67.97 -32.04 -38.97
C ASP A 399 -68.53 -33.41 -39.35
#